data_AF-A0A5B7BYC0-F1
#
_entry.id   AF-A0A5B7BYC0-F1
#
_cell.length_a   1.000
_cell.length_b   1.000
_cell.length_c   1.000
_cell.angle_alpha   90.00
_cell.angle_beta   90.00
_cell.angle_gamma   90.00
#
_symmetry.space_group_name_H-M   'P 1'
#
loop_
_entity.id
_entity.type
_entity.pdbx_description
1 polymer ?
#
loop_
_entity_poly.entity_id
_entity_poly.type
_entity_poly.pdbx_seq_one_letter_code
_entity_poly.pdbx_strand_id
1 'polypeptide(L)'
;QINSNYEITPEISNANFKADYKVMVLYEVDKAAGNIQHLIKWIMDCYTDSCKLILCCEDDVDILEQVKNCCKVIKVDAPVTHEIMEVLIQVAKKEGIELSMSFAAKIATKSKQNLRKAIMALEACKAHNYPFVEDQPIPLGWEEVVEELAAEILADPSPKRLFFIRGKFQKLLVDFVHPKLILQKLVEQFLKGVEASLKRELYYWHAYYDKRLPTGTSALLKLEEFVAKFMSIYRKSSNNRQYS
;
A
#
# COMPACT_ATOMS: atom_id res chain seq x y z
N GLN A 1 19.49 -13.44 -34.76
CA GLN A 1 18.71 -12.22 -35.01
C GLN A 1 17.40 -12.32 -34.23
N ILE A 2 17.38 -11.86 -32.97
CA ILE A 2 16.22 -11.25 -32.29
C ILE A 2 16.82 -10.21 -31.34
N ASN A 3 16.42 -8.95 -31.55
CA ASN A 3 16.92 -7.74 -30.91
C ASN A 3 16.66 -7.71 -29.40
N SER A 4 17.72 -7.58 -28.62
CA SER A 4 17.72 -6.94 -27.30
C SER A 4 17.76 -5.43 -27.50
N ASN A 5 16.62 -4.75 -27.52
CA ASN A 5 16.60 -3.28 -27.53
C ASN A 5 15.30 -2.83 -26.87
N TYR A 6 15.31 -2.65 -25.55
CA TYR A 6 14.65 -1.58 -24.80
C TYR A 6 15.14 -1.66 -23.33
N GLU A 7 16.45 -1.60 -23.13
CA GLU A 7 16.98 -1.11 -21.85
C GLU A 7 17.11 0.40 -21.98
N ILE A 8 16.26 1.12 -21.26
CA ILE A 8 16.39 2.58 -21.12
C ILE A 8 17.69 2.80 -20.34
N THR A 9 18.77 3.11 -21.05
CA THR A 9 20.03 3.54 -20.44
C THR A 9 19.73 4.75 -19.56
N PRO A 10 19.99 4.70 -18.24
CA PRO A 10 19.96 5.91 -17.45
C PRO A 10 21.02 6.84 -18.06
N GLU A 11 20.64 8.09 -18.36
CA GLU A 11 21.59 9.13 -18.75
C GLU A 11 22.53 9.35 -17.56
N ILE A 12 23.61 8.57 -17.52
CA ILE A 12 24.72 8.77 -16.61
C ILE A 12 25.51 9.91 -17.23
N SER A 13 25.28 11.12 -16.73
CA SER A 13 26.21 12.22 -16.90
C SER A 13 27.60 11.73 -16.47
N ASN A 14 28.50 11.50 -17.45
CA ASN A 14 29.89 11.08 -17.25
C ASN A 14 30.72 12.22 -16.64
N ALA A 15 30.36 12.65 -15.45
CA ALA A 15 31.30 13.29 -14.55
C ALA A 15 31.98 12.18 -13.76
N ASN A 16 33.26 11.95 -14.04
CA ASN A 16 34.07 10.91 -13.41
C ASN A 16 34.38 11.31 -11.95
N PHE A 17 33.36 11.28 -11.08
CA PHE A 17 33.51 11.41 -9.64
C PHE A 17 33.78 10.01 -9.08
N LYS A 18 35.04 9.57 -9.11
CA LYS A 18 35.47 8.55 -8.14
C LYS A 18 35.41 9.20 -6.76
N ALA A 19 34.25 9.12 -6.13
CA ALA A 19 34.12 9.44 -4.72
C ALA A 19 34.88 8.36 -3.94
N ASP A 20 35.88 8.74 -3.14
CA ASP A 20 36.59 7.85 -2.22
C ASP A 20 35.72 7.37 -1.04
N TYR A 21 34.40 7.58 -1.10
CA TYR A 21 33.44 7.21 -0.06
C TYR A 21 32.27 6.43 -0.63
N LYS A 22 31.78 5.45 0.13
CA LYS A 22 30.57 4.67 -0.17
C LYS A 22 29.35 5.39 0.39
N VAL A 23 28.23 5.40 -0.34
CA VAL A 23 26.96 5.95 0.14
C VAL A 23 26.03 4.81 0.51
N MET A 24 25.48 4.83 1.72
CA MET A 24 24.50 3.86 2.23
C MET A 24 23.18 4.57 2.49
N VAL A 25 22.09 4.07 1.89
CA VAL A 25 20.74 4.59 2.10
C VAL A 25 19.97 3.61 2.99
N LEU A 26 19.51 4.10 4.14
CA LEU A 26 18.69 3.34 5.08
C LEU A 26 17.25 3.86 5.03
N TYR A 27 16.31 2.96 4.82
CA TYR A 27 14.88 3.27 4.76
C TYR A 27 14.19 2.89 6.08
N GLU A 28 13.11 3.61 6.41
CA GLU A 28 12.24 3.34 7.57
C GLU A 28 13.01 3.30 8.91
N VAL A 29 13.97 4.22 9.07
CA VAL A 29 14.82 4.29 10.28
C VAL A 29 14.02 4.63 11.54
N ASP A 30 12.90 5.34 11.37
CA ASP A 30 11.90 5.64 12.40
C ASP A 30 11.27 4.36 13.00
N LYS A 31 11.08 3.31 12.19
CA LYS A 31 10.54 2.02 12.65
C LYS A 31 11.59 1.14 13.33
N ALA A 32 12.86 1.53 13.30
CA ALA A 32 13.94 0.77 13.91
C ALA A 32 13.98 0.98 15.43
N ALA A 33 14.15 -0.13 16.16
CA ALA A 33 14.29 -0.11 17.61
C ALA A 33 15.50 0.74 18.06
N GLY A 34 15.43 1.35 19.24
CA GLY A 34 16.45 2.28 19.73
C GLY A 34 17.87 1.71 19.79
N ASN A 35 18.03 0.41 20.07
CA ASN A 35 19.34 -0.26 20.01
C ASN A 35 19.94 -0.28 18.59
N ILE A 36 19.11 -0.41 17.56
CA ILE A 36 19.54 -0.33 16.15
C ILE A 36 19.94 1.11 15.83
N GLN A 37 19.19 2.10 16.32
CA GLN A 37 19.55 3.50 16.12
C GLN A 37 20.88 3.87 16.80
N HIS A 38 21.18 3.34 18.00
CA HIS A 38 22.49 3.47 18.63
C HIS A 38 23.61 2.82 17.81
N LEU A 39 23.34 1.67 17.17
CA LEU A 39 24.29 1.05 16.26
C LEU A 39 24.53 1.92 15.01
N ILE A 40 23.48 2.50 14.43
CA ILE A 40 23.59 3.43 13.29
C ILE A 40 24.45 4.63 13.68
N LYS A 41 24.22 5.23 14.85
CA LYS A 41 25.05 6.30 15.42
C LYS A 41 26.53 5.89 15.48
N TRP A 42 26.81 4.71 16.03
CA TRP A 42 28.17 4.20 16.15
C TRP A 42 28.83 4.00 14.77
N ILE A 43 28.10 3.48 13.78
CA ILE A 43 28.59 3.33 12.40
C ILE A 43 28.90 4.69 11.78
N MET A 44 28.02 5.68 11.97
CA MET A 44 28.24 7.05 11.48
C MET A 44 29.54 7.62 12.04
N ASP A 45 29.76 7.48 13.35
CA ASP A 45 30.93 8.02 14.04
C ASP A 45 32.23 7.29 13.62
N CYS A 46 32.20 5.96 13.49
CA CYS A 46 33.39 5.17 13.15
C CYS A 46 33.82 5.29 11.68
N TYR A 47 32.88 5.55 10.76
CA TYR A 47 33.13 5.47 9.32
C TYR A 47 32.86 6.79 8.57
N THR A 48 32.93 7.94 9.24
CA THR A 48 32.62 9.27 8.63
C THR A 48 33.46 9.58 7.37
N ASP A 49 34.70 9.10 7.32
CA ASP A 49 35.65 9.39 6.23
C ASP A 49 35.45 8.49 5.00
N SER A 50 34.93 7.27 5.19
CA SER A 50 34.80 6.25 4.15
C SER A 50 33.35 5.96 3.74
N CYS A 51 32.37 6.38 4.54
CA CYS A 51 30.95 6.13 4.32
C CYS A 51 30.10 7.39 4.57
N LYS A 52 29.16 7.67 3.67
CA LYS A 52 28.10 8.67 3.85
C LYS A 52 26.76 7.95 3.98
N LEU A 53 25.99 8.33 4.99
CA LEU A 53 24.68 7.72 5.28
C LEU A 53 23.56 8.68 4.92
N ILE A 54 22.55 8.17 4.21
CA ILE A 54 21.28 8.85 3.97
C ILE A 54 20.21 8.06 4.74
N LEU A 55 19.60 8.72 5.71
CA LEU A 55 18.55 8.14 6.54
C LEU A 55 17.20 8.68 6.05
N CYS A 56 16.35 7.77 5.58
CA CYS A 56 14.99 8.09 5.15
C CYS A 56 14.01 7.65 6.23
N CYS A 57 13.20 8.59 6.69
CA CYS A 57 12.17 8.41 7.71
C CYS A 57 10.90 9.16 7.31
N GLU A 58 9.73 8.68 7.75
CA GLU A 58 8.46 9.40 7.57
C GLU A 58 8.36 10.55 8.57
N ASP A 59 8.53 10.25 9.85
CA ASP A 59 8.54 11.21 10.94
C ASP A 59 9.87 11.17 11.69
N ASP A 60 10.29 12.32 12.24
CA ASP A 60 11.52 12.40 13.03
C ASP A 60 11.30 12.11 14.52
N VAL A 61 10.06 11.95 14.99
CA VAL A 61 9.72 11.85 16.42
C VAL A 61 10.43 10.69 17.11
N ASP A 62 10.49 9.53 16.46
CA ASP A 62 11.06 8.29 17.02
C ASP A 62 12.58 8.18 16.82
N ILE A 63 13.21 9.15 16.17
CA ILE A 63 14.65 9.17 15.95
C ILE A 63 15.36 9.77 17.16
N LEU A 64 16.33 9.03 17.71
CA LEU A 64 17.18 9.51 18.80
C LEU A 64 17.87 10.84 18.44
N GLU A 65 17.83 11.81 19.36
CA GLU A 65 18.48 13.12 19.18
C GLU A 65 19.97 13.02 18.85
N GLN A 66 20.64 12.00 19.40
CA GLN A 66 22.05 11.72 19.10
C GLN A 66 22.29 11.50 17.60
N VAL A 67 21.39 10.79 16.91
CA VAL A 67 21.48 10.53 15.48
C VAL A 67 21.13 11.80 14.70
N LYS A 68 20.07 12.51 15.12
CA LYS A 68 19.64 13.77 14.48
C LYS A 68 20.74 14.82 14.47
N ASN A 69 21.44 15.00 15.59
CA ASN A 69 22.50 16.01 15.75
C ASN A 69 23.72 15.75 14.85
N CYS A 70 23.91 14.51 14.40
CA CYS A 70 24.97 14.15 13.46
C CYS A 70 24.54 14.25 11.98
N CYS A 71 23.25 14.48 11.70
CA CYS A 71 22.69 14.50 10.36
C CYS A 71 22.33 15.93 9.92
N LYS A 72 22.45 16.20 8.62
CA LYS A 72 21.78 17.34 8.01
C LYS A 72 20.34 16.95 7.69
N VAL A 73 19.38 17.57 8.38
CA VAL A 73 17.95 17.30 8.17
C VAL A 73 17.47 17.98 6.90
N ILE A 74 16.94 17.19 5.97
CA ILE A 74 16.25 17.67 4.76
C ILE A 74 14.79 17.29 4.92
N LYS A 75 13.91 18.28 5.10
CA LYS A 75 12.46 18.06 5.16
C LYS A 75 11.91 18.08 3.75
N VAL A 76 11.13 17.05 3.41
CA VAL A 76 10.43 16.94 2.13
C VAL A 76 8.95 17.02 2.45
N ASP A 77 8.34 18.18 2.18
CA ASP A 77 6.93 18.39 2.42
C ASP A 77 6.09 17.63 1.38
N ALA A 78 4.87 17.26 1.76
CA ALA A 78 3.94 16.62 0.85
C ALA A 78 3.53 17.61 -0.27
N PRO A 79 3.48 17.16 -1.53
CA PRO A 79 3.16 18.03 -2.64
C PRO A 79 1.74 18.57 -2.53
N VAL A 80 1.57 19.82 -2.90
CA VAL A 80 0.25 20.45 -2.91
C VAL A 80 -0.59 19.95 -4.08
N THR A 81 -1.91 20.05 -3.97
CA THR A 81 -2.83 19.46 -4.95
C THR A 81 -2.57 19.93 -6.38
N HIS A 82 -2.18 21.19 -6.58
CA HIS A 82 -1.87 21.72 -7.92
C HIS A 82 -0.59 21.11 -8.52
N GLU A 83 0.47 20.91 -7.72
CA GLU A 83 1.70 20.24 -8.16
C GLU A 83 1.42 18.79 -8.58
N ILE A 84 0.57 18.08 -7.83
CA ILE A 84 0.15 16.72 -8.19
C ILE A 84 -0.58 16.73 -9.55
N MET A 85 -1.49 17.68 -9.76
CA MET A 85 -2.18 17.81 -11.05
C MET A 85 -1.20 18.07 -12.19
N GLU A 86 -0.23 18.96 -12.02
CA GLU A 86 0.80 19.24 -13.01
C GLU A 86 1.59 17.98 -13.38
N VAL A 87 2.03 17.19 -12.39
CA VAL A 87 2.72 15.93 -12.62
C VAL A 87 1.82 14.94 -13.36
N LEU A 88 0.54 14.80 -12.98
CA LEU A 88 -0.40 13.90 -13.67
C LEU A 88 -0.60 14.30 -15.13
N ILE A 89 -0.70 15.60 -15.42
CA ILE A 89 -0.83 16.11 -16.79
C ILE A 89 0.45 15.87 -17.59
N GLN A 90 1.62 16.06 -16.98
CA GLN A 90 2.91 15.77 -17.62
C GLN A 90 3.05 14.28 -17.96
N VAL A 91 2.67 13.39 -17.03
CA VAL A 91 2.65 11.94 -17.26
C VAL A 91 1.67 11.58 -18.38
N ALA A 92 0.45 12.12 -18.34
CA ALA A 92 -0.56 11.88 -19.38
C ALA A 92 -0.07 12.31 -20.77
N LYS A 93 0.56 13.50 -20.88
CA LYS A 93 1.14 13.98 -22.15
C LYS A 93 2.25 13.06 -22.68
N LYS A 94 3.14 12.57 -21.81
CA LYS A 94 4.23 11.65 -22.20
C LYS A 94 3.69 10.30 -22.67
N GLU A 95 2.61 9.84 -22.06
CA GLU A 95 1.94 8.57 -22.36
C GLU A 95 0.91 8.67 -23.51
N GLY A 96 0.72 9.85 -24.10
CA GLY A 96 -0.28 10.09 -25.15
C GLY A 96 -1.73 9.92 -24.68
N ILE A 97 -2.00 10.18 -23.41
CA ILE A 97 -3.31 10.06 -22.78
C ILE A 97 -3.98 11.44 -22.71
N GLU A 98 -5.22 11.53 -23.15
CA GLU A 98 -6.04 12.74 -22.97
C GLU A 98 -6.61 12.77 -21.54
N LEU A 99 -5.99 13.56 -20.66
CA LEU A 99 -6.46 13.76 -19.28
C LEU A 99 -7.09 15.14 -19.11
N SER A 100 -8.35 15.20 -18.67
CA SER A 100 -9.03 16.46 -18.36
C SER A 100 -8.57 17.05 -17.02
N MET A 101 -8.53 18.38 -16.94
CA MET A 101 -8.14 19.10 -15.71
C MET A 101 -9.08 18.78 -14.53
N SER A 102 -10.38 18.61 -14.80
CA SER A 102 -11.39 18.24 -13.80
C SER A 102 -11.11 16.85 -13.21
N PHE A 103 -10.76 15.87 -14.04
CA PHE A 103 -10.45 14.52 -13.60
C PHE A 103 -9.11 14.44 -12.86
N ALA A 104 -8.09 15.17 -13.33
CA ALA A 104 -6.81 15.31 -12.62
C ALA A 104 -7.00 15.89 -11.21
N ALA A 105 -7.84 16.91 -11.06
CA ALA A 105 -8.18 17.48 -9.76
C ALA A 105 -8.88 16.45 -8.85
N LYS A 106 -9.86 15.70 -9.37
CA LYS A 106 -10.56 14.62 -8.64
C LYS A 106 -9.57 13.57 -8.11
N ILE A 107 -8.61 13.14 -8.92
CA ILE A 107 -7.56 12.19 -8.50
C ILE A 107 -6.70 12.83 -7.40
N ALA A 108 -6.17 14.03 -7.64
CA ALA A 108 -5.28 14.71 -6.70
C ALA A 108 -5.92 14.94 -5.32
N THR A 109 -7.21 15.31 -5.27
CA THR A 109 -7.96 15.44 -4.01
C THR A 109 -8.12 14.10 -3.30
N LYS A 110 -8.46 13.02 -4.03
CA LYS A 110 -8.62 11.67 -3.45
C LYS A 110 -7.30 11.05 -2.97
N SER A 111 -6.17 11.45 -3.54
CA SER A 111 -4.86 10.90 -3.19
C SER A 111 -4.30 11.39 -1.85
N LYS A 112 -4.97 12.33 -1.16
CA LYS A 112 -4.55 12.86 0.15
C LYS A 112 -3.06 13.28 0.15
N GLN A 113 -2.65 14.09 -0.84
CA GLN A 113 -1.27 14.57 -1.04
C GLN A 113 -0.20 13.49 -1.30
N ASN A 114 -0.60 12.26 -1.61
CA ASN A 114 0.34 11.19 -1.95
C ASN A 114 0.49 11.04 -3.47
N LEU A 115 1.62 11.50 -4.02
CA LEU A 115 1.88 11.47 -5.45
C LEU A 115 1.94 10.05 -6.02
N ARG A 116 2.51 9.08 -5.29
CA ARG A 116 2.55 7.67 -5.71
C ARG A 116 1.13 7.12 -5.88
N LYS A 117 0.25 7.36 -4.91
CA LYS A 117 -1.16 6.96 -4.98
C LYS A 117 -1.87 7.64 -6.15
N ALA A 118 -1.58 8.91 -6.42
CA ALA A 118 -2.16 9.65 -7.55
C ALA A 118 -1.80 9.04 -8.91
N ILE A 119 -0.52 8.72 -9.11
CA ILE A 119 -0.03 8.11 -10.36
C ILE A 119 -0.64 6.72 -10.54
N MET A 120 -0.59 5.88 -9.50
CA MET A 120 -1.21 4.54 -9.53
C MET A 120 -2.71 4.60 -9.81
N ALA A 121 -3.42 5.61 -9.27
CA ALA A 121 -4.83 5.80 -9.52
C ALA A 121 -5.11 6.19 -10.98
N LEU A 122 -4.28 7.06 -11.58
CA LEU A 122 -4.39 7.41 -13.00
C LEU A 122 -4.19 6.18 -13.89
N GLU A 123 -3.17 5.37 -13.62
CA GLU A 123 -2.91 4.11 -14.32
C GLU A 123 -4.09 3.14 -14.21
N ALA A 124 -4.61 2.96 -12.99
CA ALA A 124 -5.77 2.11 -12.74
C ALA A 124 -7.02 2.61 -13.48
N CYS A 125 -7.25 3.93 -13.53
CA CYS A 125 -8.35 4.51 -14.29
C CYS A 125 -8.20 4.24 -15.79
N LYS A 126 -6.99 4.41 -16.35
CA LYS A 126 -6.71 4.15 -17.77
C LYS A 126 -6.95 2.68 -18.13
N ALA A 127 -6.46 1.77 -17.30
CA ALA A 127 -6.62 0.34 -17.50
C ALA A 127 -8.09 -0.10 -17.42
N HIS A 128 -8.92 0.64 -16.68
CA HIS A 128 -10.33 0.34 -16.53
C HIS A 128 -11.15 0.76 -17.76
N ASN A 129 -11.08 2.04 -18.13
CA ASN A 129 -11.83 2.56 -19.27
C ASN A 129 -11.11 3.78 -19.85
N TYR A 130 -10.89 3.78 -21.17
CA TYR A 130 -10.32 4.90 -21.91
C TYR A 130 -11.05 5.03 -23.25
N PRO A 131 -11.49 6.25 -23.66
CA PRO A 131 -11.28 7.57 -23.03
C PRO A 131 -11.91 7.76 -21.65
N PHE A 132 -11.36 8.67 -20.83
CA PHE A 132 -11.87 8.91 -19.48
C PHE A 132 -13.27 9.51 -19.48
N VAL A 133 -14.11 9.06 -18.54
CA VAL A 133 -15.43 9.62 -18.26
C VAL A 133 -15.36 10.43 -16.96
N GLU A 134 -15.99 11.59 -16.89
CA GLU A 134 -15.86 12.47 -15.70
C GLU A 134 -16.32 11.81 -14.38
N ASP A 135 -17.31 10.93 -14.45
CA ASP A 135 -17.86 10.20 -13.29
C ASP A 135 -17.26 8.81 -13.11
N GLN A 136 -16.11 8.55 -13.74
CA GLN A 136 -15.40 7.28 -13.54
C GLN A 136 -14.98 7.14 -12.07
N PRO A 137 -15.25 5.99 -11.43
CA PRO A 137 -14.79 5.73 -10.08
C PRO A 137 -13.27 5.64 -10.05
N ILE A 138 -12.69 6.35 -9.08
CA ILE A 138 -11.24 6.37 -8.83
C ILE A 138 -10.97 5.39 -7.69
N PRO A 139 -10.20 4.30 -7.91
CA PRO A 139 -9.99 3.23 -6.95
C PRO A 139 -8.98 3.62 -5.85
N LEU A 140 -9.31 4.65 -5.06
CA LEU A 140 -8.54 5.16 -3.93
C LEU A 140 -9.34 5.06 -2.63
N GLY A 141 -8.67 4.82 -1.51
CA GLY A 141 -9.28 4.79 -0.17
C GLY A 141 -10.08 3.53 0.15
N TRP A 142 -10.10 2.54 -0.75
CA TRP A 142 -10.78 1.27 -0.52
C TRP A 142 -10.20 0.46 0.64
N GLU A 143 -8.91 0.66 0.93
CA GLU A 143 -8.21 -0.02 2.02
C GLU A 143 -8.84 0.30 3.38
N GLU A 144 -9.16 1.58 3.64
CA GLU A 144 -9.77 2.05 4.89
C GLU A 144 -11.12 1.35 5.12
N VAL A 145 -11.94 1.22 4.07
CA VAL A 145 -13.23 0.53 4.12
C VAL A 145 -13.05 -0.96 4.44
N VAL A 146 -12.01 -1.61 3.89
CA VAL A 146 -11.70 -3.02 4.16
C VAL A 146 -11.17 -3.20 5.59
N GLU A 147 -10.41 -2.24 6.11
CA GLU A 147 -9.91 -2.25 7.49
C GLU A 147 -11.04 -2.13 8.51
N GLU A 148 -11.95 -1.18 8.31
CA GLU A 148 -13.18 -1.04 9.11
C GLU A 148 -14.03 -2.30 9.05
N LEU A 149 -14.21 -2.86 7.86
CA LEU A 149 -14.94 -4.10 7.65
C LEU A 149 -14.31 -5.28 8.40
N ALA A 150 -12.98 -5.41 8.34
CA ALA A 150 -12.28 -6.48 9.06
C ALA A 150 -12.42 -6.33 10.58
N ALA A 151 -12.33 -5.11 11.10
CA ALA A 151 -12.55 -4.82 12.52
C ALA A 151 -13.98 -5.16 12.96
N GLU A 152 -14.99 -4.82 12.15
CA GLU A 152 -16.39 -5.17 12.41
C GLU A 152 -16.63 -6.69 12.46
N ILE A 153 -15.93 -7.46 11.61
CA ILE A 153 -16.02 -8.93 11.56
C ILE A 153 -15.34 -9.56 12.78
N LEU A 154 -14.18 -9.04 13.18
CA LEU A 154 -13.45 -9.53 14.34
C LEU A 154 -14.20 -9.24 15.65
N ALA A 155 -14.89 -8.10 15.72
CA ALA A 155 -15.68 -7.70 16.88
C ALA A 155 -16.98 -8.52 17.04
N ASP A 156 -17.68 -8.81 15.95
CA ASP A 156 -18.93 -9.59 15.97
C ASP A 156 -18.97 -10.57 14.78
N PRO A 157 -18.51 -11.82 14.97
CA PRO A 157 -18.51 -12.85 13.93
C PRO A 157 -19.89 -13.51 13.78
N SER A 158 -20.96 -12.72 13.70
CA SER A 158 -22.34 -13.18 13.56
C SER A 158 -22.77 -13.30 12.09
N PRO A 159 -23.39 -14.43 11.68
CA PRO A 159 -23.96 -14.58 10.34
C PRO A 159 -24.97 -13.48 9.98
N LYS A 160 -25.62 -12.86 10.98
CA LYS A 160 -26.55 -11.74 10.76
C LYS A 160 -25.87 -10.53 10.12
N ARG A 161 -24.55 -10.35 10.31
CA ARG A 161 -23.78 -9.26 9.71
C ARG A 161 -23.41 -9.48 8.25
N LEU A 162 -23.50 -10.72 7.73
CA LEU A 162 -23.14 -11.03 6.33
C LEU A 162 -23.89 -10.16 5.33
N PHE A 163 -25.15 -9.80 5.61
CA PHE A 163 -25.92 -8.90 4.75
C PHE A 163 -25.29 -7.51 4.62
N PHE A 164 -24.82 -6.91 5.72
CA PHE A 164 -24.16 -5.60 5.71
C PHE A 164 -22.79 -5.68 5.03
N ILE A 165 -22.05 -6.76 5.28
CA ILE A 165 -20.74 -7.03 4.68
C ILE A 165 -20.87 -7.17 3.15
N ARG A 166 -21.91 -7.87 2.69
CA ARG A 166 -22.25 -8.01 1.27
C ARG A 166 -22.47 -6.65 0.62
N GLY A 167 -23.20 -5.74 1.26
CA GLY A 167 -23.39 -4.37 0.77
C GLY A 167 -22.07 -3.60 0.61
N LYS A 168 -21.16 -3.72 1.59
CA LYS A 168 -19.82 -3.10 1.52
C LYS A 168 -18.96 -3.70 0.41
N PHE A 169 -18.93 -5.03 0.25
CA PHE A 169 -18.22 -5.66 -0.87
C PHE A 169 -18.81 -5.28 -2.22
N GLN A 170 -20.13 -5.19 -2.33
CA GLN A 170 -20.77 -4.75 -3.56
C GLN A 170 -20.31 -3.34 -3.93
N LYS A 171 -20.25 -2.41 -2.97
CA LYS A 171 -19.71 -1.07 -3.19
C LYS A 171 -18.25 -1.10 -3.66
N LEU A 172 -17.39 -1.86 -2.97
CA LEU A 172 -15.97 -1.99 -3.33
C LEU A 172 -15.75 -2.58 -4.74
N LEU A 173 -16.56 -3.56 -5.12
CA LEU A 173 -16.49 -4.18 -6.44
C LEU A 173 -17.01 -3.24 -7.54
N VAL A 174 -18.01 -2.40 -7.24
CA VAL A 174 -18.51 -1.35 -8.13
C VAL A 174 -17.49 -0.22 -8.26
N ASP A 175 -16.74 0.10 -7.20
CA ASP A 175 -15.62 1.05 -7.22
C ASP A 175 -14.34 0.45 -7.86
N PHE A 176 -14.46 -0.70 -8.53
CA PHE A 176 -13.43 -1.42 -9.28
C PHE A 176 -12.17 -1.80 -8.50
N VAL A 177 -12.34 -2.08 -7.21
CA VAL A 177 -11.27 -2.69 -6.43
C VAL A 177 -11.15 -4.14 -6.85
N HIS A 178 -9.96 -4.53 -7.33
CA HIS A 178 -9.74 -5.90 -7.79
C HIS A 178 -10.01 -6.90 -6.64
N PRO A 179 -10.85 -7.94 -6.83
CA PRO A 179 -11.26 -8.84 -5.75
C PRO A 179 -10.09 -9.46 -4.98
N LYS A 180 -8.98 -9.75 -5.66
CA LYS A 180 -7.77 -10.29 -5.00
C LYS A 180 -7.15 -9.30 -4.02
N LEU A 181 -7.18 -8.01 -4.31
CA LEU A 181 -6.68 -6.97 -3.40
C LEU A 181 -7.56 -6.89 -2.14
N ILE A 182 -8.89 -6.97 -2.32
CA ILE A 182 -9.84 -7.05 -1.20
C ILE A 182 -9.53 -8.27 -0.33
N LEU A 183 -9.38 -9.45 -0.94
CA LEU A 183 -9.09 -10.69 -0.22
C LEU A 183 -7.74 -10.61 0.53
N GLN A 184 -6.70 -10.12 -0.13
CA GLN A 184 -5.37 -9.96 0.45
C GLN A 184 -5.38 -9.01 1.65
N LYS A 185 -6.03 -7.85 1.51
CA LYS A 185 -6.13 -6.84 2.57
C LYS A 185 -6.97 -7.35 3.76
N LEU A 186 -8.07 -8.05 3.51
CA LEU A 186 -8.86 -8.70 4.58
C LEU A 186 -8.02 -9.68 5.39
N VAL A 187 -7.26 -10.53 4.69
CA VAL A 187 -6.40 -11.54 5.35
C VAL A 187 -5.31 -10.87 6.17
N GLU A 188 -4.68 -9.82 5.65
CA GLU A 188 -3.70 -9.01 6.40
C GLU A 188 -4.28 -8.50 7.72
N GLN A 189 -5.51 -7.97 7.69
CA GLN A 189 -6.18 -7.45 8.89
C GLN A 189 -6.62 -8.56 9.86
N PHE A 190 -7.15 -9.67 9.35
CA PHE A 190 -7.46 -10.82 10.18
C PHE A 190 -6.22 -11.39 10.86
N LEU A 191 -5.08 -11.47 10.17
CA LEU A 191 -3.82 -11.96 10.74
C LEU A 191 -3.29 -11.12 11.91
N LYS A 192 -3.61 -9.81 11.94
CA LYS A 192 -3.30 -8.91 13.07
C LYS A 192 -4.21 -9.19 14.28
N GLY A 193 -5.46 -9.56 14.05
CA GLY A 193 -6.47 -9.79 15.10
C GLY A 193 -6.59 -11.22 15.62
N VAL A 194 -6.02 -12.22 14.95
CA VAL A 194 -6.15 -13.64 15.32
C VAL A 194 -4.91 -14.24 15.99
N GLU A 195 -5.14 -15.28 16.79
CA GLU A 195 -4.10 -16.08 17.42
C GLU A 195 -3.28 -16.92 16.45
N ALA A 196 -2.07 -17.30 16.88
CA ALA A 196 -1.15 -18.11 16.10
C ALA A 196 -1.74 -19.45 15.62
N SER A 197 -2.60 -20.09 16.41
CA SER A 197 -3.28 -21.35 16.06
C SER A 197 -4.15 -21.23 14.81
N LEU A 198 -4.83 -20.09 14.64
CA LEU A 198 -5.72 -19.81 13.52
C LEU A 198 -5.00 -19.33 12.26
N LYS A 199 -3.78 -18.78 12.39
CA LYS A 199 -3.03 -18.23 11.24
C LYS A 199 -2.82 -19.26 10.15
N ARG A 200 -2.46 -20.50 10.51
CA ARG A 200 -2.27 -21.60 9.54
C ARG A 200 -3.54 -21.91 8.76
N GLU A 201 -4.67 -21.98 9.45
CA GLU A 201 -5.96 -22.27 8.81
C GLU A 201 -6.41 -21.11 7.92
N LEU A 202 -6.20 -19.87 8.36
CA LEU A 202 -6.48 -18.67 7.57
C LEU A 202 -5.64 -18.63 6.27
N TYR A 203 -4.35 -18.95 6.33
CA TYR A 203 -3.52 -19.05 5.13
C TYR A 203 -4.00 -20.12 4.16
N TYR A 204 -4.43 -21.28 4.67
CA TYR A 204 -4.99 -22.34 3.84
C TYR A 204 -6.24 -21.86 3.09
N TRP A 205 -7.19 -21.23 3.79
CA TRP A 205 -8.41 -20.72 3.17
C TRP A 205 -8.12 -19.55 2.22
N HIS A 206 -7.20 -18.65 2.56
CA HIS A 206 -6.75 -17.61 1.64
C HIS A 206 -6.27 -18.19 0.31
N ALA A 207 -5.35 -19.16 0.34
CA ALA A 207 -4.85 -19.81 -0.87
C ALA A 207 -5.93 -20.58 -1.64
N TYR A 208 -6.89 -21.17 -0.93
CA TYR A 208 -8.03 -21.87 -1.53
C TYR A 208 -8.95 -20.91 -2.31
N TYR A 209 -9.30 -19.78 -1.71
CA TYR A 209 -10.19 -18.79 -2.33
C TYR A 209 -9.48 -17.95 -3.39
N ASP A 210 -8.21 -17.60 -3.21
CA ASP A 210 -7.44 -16.81 -4.19
C ASP A 210 -7.39 -17.47 -5.58
N LYS A 211 -7.18 -18.80 -5.61
CA LYS A 211 -7.20 -19.59 -6.86
C LYS A 211 -8.58 -19.68 -7.52
N ARG A 212 -9.65 -19.44 -6.76
CA ARG A 212 -11.05 -19.64 -7.18
C ARG A 212 -11.82 -18.33 -7.27
N LEU A 213 -11.15 -17.20 -7.08
CA LEU A 213 -11.75 -15.89 -7.06
C LEU A 213 -11.96 -15.41 -8.51
N PRO A 214 -13.20 -15.24 -8.97
CA PRO A 214 -13.44 -14.71 -10.30
C PRO A 214 -13.16 -13.20 -10.32
N THR A 215 -13.07 -12.62 -11.51
CA THR A 215 -12.84 -11.18 -11.68
C THR A 215 -14.15 -10.39 -11.67
N GLY A 216 -14.09 -9.14 -11.25
CA GLY A 216 -15.23 -8.21 -11.25
C GLY A 216 -16.33 -8.54 -10.24
N THR A 217 -17.57 -8.14 -10.54
CA THR A 217 -18.72 -8.22 -9.63
C THR A 217 -19.17 -9.64 -9.29
N SER A 218 -18.85 -10.62 -10.14
CA SER A 218 -19.10 -12.05 -9.88
C SER A 218 -18.32 -12.59 -8.67
N ALA A 219 -17.28 -11.89 -8.21
CA ALA A 219 -16.48 -12.24 -7.05
C ALA A 219 -17.20 -12.07 -5.71
N LEU A 220 -18.30 -11.32 -5.69
CA LEU A 220 -19.06 -11.01 -4.49
C LEU A 220 -19.41 -12.27 -3.68
N LEU A 221 -19.92 -13.30 -4.35
CA LEU A 221 -20.31 -14.55 -3.70
C LEU A 221 -19.12 -15.29 -3.07
N LYS A 222 -17.95 -15.25 -3.73
CA LYS A 222 -16.74 -15.91 -3.21
C LYS A 222 -16.10 -15.16 -2.06
N LEU A 223 -16.13 -13.82 -2.09
CA LEU A 223 -15.71 -13.00 -0.96
C LEU A 223 -16.63 -13.21 0.26
N GLU A 224 -17.94 -13.29 0.03
CA GLU A 224 -18.92 -13.60 1.08
C GLU A 224 -18.71 -15.00 1.67
N GLU A 225 -18.50 -16.01 0.81
CA GLU A 225 -18.20 -17.39 1.23
C GLU A 225 -16.91 -17.46 2.08
N PHE A 226 -15.87 -16.74 1.69
CA PHE A 226 -14.62 -16.62 2.46
C PHE A 226 -14.86 -16.03 3.84
N VAL A 227 -15.59 -14.91 3.93
CA VAL A 227 -15.90 -14.27 5.22
C VAL A 227 -16.75 -15.18 6.11
N ALA A 228 -17.79 -15.82 5.56
CA ALA A 228 -18.61 -16.77 6.30
C ALA A 228 -17.78 -17.94 6.83
N LYS A 229 -16.83 -18.44 6.03
CA LYS A 229 -15.89 -19.48 6.44
C LYS A 229 -14.98 -19.02 7.57
N PHE A 230 -14.41 -17.81 7.46
CA PHE A 230 -13.60 -17.20 8.52
C PHE A 230 -14.39 -17.05 9.83
N MET A 231 -15.60 -16.48 9.78
CA MET A 231 -16.46 -16.33 10.96
C MET A 231 -16.74 -17.67 11.66
N SER A 232 -16.97 -18.73 10.89
CA SER A 232 -17.20 -20.07 11.44
C SER A 232 -15.97 -20.63 12.17
N ILE A 233 -14.78 -20.44 11.60
CA ILE A 233 -13.52 -20.93 12.19
C ILE A 233 -13.20 -20.13 13.45
N TYR A 234 -13.30 -18.80 13.35
CA TYR A 234 -13.03 -17.89 14.44
C TYR A 234 -13.94 -18.19 15.65
N ARG A 235 -15.25 -18.35 15.45
CA ARG A 235 -16.19 -18.71 16.51
C ARG A 235 -15.89 -20.07 17.15
N LYS A 236 -15.53 -21.09 16.37
CA LYS A 236 -15.17 -22.41 16.93
C LYS A 236 -13.96 -22.32 17.86
N SER A 237 -12.95 -21.55 17.46
CA SER A 237 -11.77 -21.31 18.28
C SER A 237 -12.10 -20.51 19.55
N SER A 238 -12.93 -19.46 19.45
CA SER A 238 -13.36 -18.67 20.61
C SER A 238 -14.23 -19.48 21.59
N ASN A 239 -15.10 -20.37 21.10
CA ASN A 239 -15.90 -21.23 21.97
C ASN A 239 -15.05 -22.28 22.68
N ASN A 240 -14.07 -22.90 22.00
CA ASN A 240 -13.17 -23.85 22.64
C ASN A 240 -12.38 -23.24 23.82
N ARG A 241 -12.17 -21.91 23.82
CA ARG A 241 -11.59 -21.16 24.94
C ARG A 241 -12.55 -20.93 26.11
N GLN A 242 -13.87 -20.90 25.91
CA GLN A 242 -14.83 -20.75 27.01
C GLN A 242 -15.03 -22.06 27.79
N TYR A 243 -14.63 -23.19 27.20
CA TYR A 243 -14.77 -24.53 27.78
C TYR A 243 -13.42 -25.18 28.17
N SER A 244 -12.31 -24.44 28.10
CA SER A 244 -10.99 -24.83 28.63
C SER A 244 -10.60 -23.90 29.76
#